data_AF-A0A7Y5K3Z2-F1
#
_entry.id   AF-A0A7Y5K3Z2-F1
#
_cell.length_a   1.000
_cell.length_b   1.000
_cell.length_c   1.000
_cell.angle_alpha   90.00
_cell.angle_beta   90.00
_cell.angle_gamma   90.00
#
_symmetry.space_group_name_H-M   'P 1'
#
loop_
_entity.id
_entity.type
_entity.pdbx_description
1 polymer ?
#
loop_
_entity_poly.entity_id
_entity_poly.type
_entity_poly.pdbx_seq_one_letter_code
_entity_poly.pdbx_strand_id
1 'polypeptide(L)'
;MSYVIRIPEVPPLRSFLRRLSARSIIGAGIFAGSLFVGAVGYHLTEQLPWLDATLNASMILTGEGPLAQLHTSGGKIFAIFYSLFSGIAFVTAVSVMMSPVLERFLHHFHNRHPHRMELVEPADRDIL
;
A
#
# COMPACT_ATOMS: atom_id res chain seq x y z
N MET A 1 14.44 -39.96 14.65
CA MET A 1 14.71 -38.52 14.85
C MET A 1 13.56 -37.75 14.20
N SER A 2 12.46 -37.53 14.90
CA SER A 2 11.23 -36.96 14.31
C SER A 2 11.33 -35.44 14.24
N TYR A 3 11.42 -34.89 13.02
CA TYR A 3 11.38 -33.45 12.79
C TYR A 3 9.93 -32.97 12.92
N VAL A 4 9.58 -32.34 14.04
CA VAL A 4 8.30 -31.65 14.21
C VAL A 4 8.41 -30.30 13.50
N ILE A 5 7.84 -30.21 12.29
CA ILE A 5 7.70 -28.93 11.58
C ILE A 5 6.67 -28.10 12.37
N ARG A 6 7.16 -27.16 13.19
CA ARG A 6 6.29 -26.13 13.77
C ARG A 6 5.84 -25.21 12.65
N ILE A 7 4.60 -25.40 12.21
CA ILE A 7 3.90 -24.44 11.36
C ILE A 7 3.90 -23.10 12.13
N PRO A 8 4.40 -21.99 11.57
CA PRO A 8 4.40 -20.72 12.27
C PRO A 8 2.97 -20.34 12.65
N GLU A 9 2.72 -20.20 13.95
CA GLU A 9 1.43 -19.78 14.48
C GLU A 9 1.00 -18.47 13.82
N VAL A 10 -0.25 -18.41 13.36
CA VAL A 10 -0.82 -17.20 12.76
C VAL A 10 -0.61 -16.06 13.77
N PRO A 11 0.10 -14.98 13.40
CA PRO A 11 0.50 -13.97 14.36
C PRO A 11 -0.72 -13.40 15.10
N PRO A 12 -0.68 -13.27 16.43
CA PRO A 12 -1.81 -12.79 17.22
C PRO A 12 -2.25 -11.43 16.73
N LEU A 13 -3.56 -11.18 16.75
CA LEU A 13 -4.22 -10.00 16.13
C LEU A 13 -3.54 -8.66 16.48
N ARG A 14 -3.02 -8.53 17.70
CA ARG A 14 -2.25 -7.35 18.17
C ARG A 14 -0.95 -7.10 17.40
N SER A 15 -0.20 -8.16 17.08
CA SER A 15 1.06 -8.04 16.34
C SER A 15 0.82 -7.69 14.87
N PHE A 16 -0.27 -8.21 14.30
CA PHE A 16 -0.75 -7.86 12.96
C PHE A 16 -1.21 -6.39 12.89
N LEU A 17 -2.05 -5.95 13.84
CA LEU A 17 -2.51 -4.56 13.91
C LEU A 17 -1.35 -3.57 14.06
N ARG A 18 -0.31 -3.92 14.83
CA ARG A 18 0.91 -3.09 14.96
C ARG A 18 1.69 -2.98 13.64
N ARG A 19 1.78 -4.06 12.87
CA ARG A 19 2.44 -4.05 11.55
C ARG A 19 1.62 -3.26 10.52
N LEU A 20 0.29 -3.41 10.59
CA LEU A 20 -0.63 -2.63 9.77
C LEU A 20 -0.51 -1.14 10.08
N SER A 21 -0.56 -0.73 11.35
CA SER A 21 -0.45 0.68 11.73
C SER A 21 0.89 1.30 11.31
N ALA A 22 2.00 0.58 11.46
CA ALA A 22 3.31 1.07 11.00
C ALA A 22 3.34 1.31 9.49
N ARG A 23 2.82 0.37 8.68
CA ARG A 23 2.73 0.54 7.21
C ARG A 23 1.74 1.64 6.83
N SER A 24 0.62 1.77 7.55
CA SER A 24 -0.33 2.87 7.37
C SER A 24 0.27 4.24 7.65
N ILE A 25 1.13 4.37 8.67
CA ILE A 25 1.84 5.61 8.96
C ILE A 25 2.78 5.99 7.82
N ILE A 26 3.48 5.01 7.23
CA ILE A 26 4.35 5.26 6.08
C ILE A 26 3.52 5.75 4.88
N GLY A 27 2.40 5.08 4.57
CA GLY A 27 1.48 5.50 3.51
C GLY A 27 0.92 6.92 3.75
N ALA A 28 0.51 7.22 4.98
CA ALA A 28 0.07 8.56 5.37
C ALA A 28 1.18 9.61 5.21
N GLY A 29 2.43 9.25 5.49
CA GLY A 29 3.59 10.11 5.25
C GLY A 29 3.81 10.42 3.77
N ILE A 30 3.62 9.43 2.88
CA ILE A 30 3.68 9.62 1.43
C ILE A 30 2.58 10.59 0.98
N PHE A 31 1.35 10.43 1.47
CA PHE A 31 0.26 11.36 1.17
C PHE A 31 0.55 12.78 1.67
N ALA A 32 1.00 12.93 2.92
CA ALA A 32 1.34 14.22 3.49
C ALA A 32 2.46 14.92 2.72
N GLY A 33 3.53 14.19 2.36
CA GLY A 33 4.62 14.73 1.55
C GLY A 33 4.16 15.14 0.15
N SER A 34 3.32 14.33 -0.49
CA SER A 34 2.76 14.63 -1.81
C SER A 34 1.85 15.87 -1.79
N LEU A 35 0.98 15.96 -0.79
CA LEU A 35 0.13 17.14 -0.55
C LEU A 35 0.96 18.39 -0.31
N PHE A 36 2.02 18.29 0.49
CA PHE A 36 2.90 19.42 0.77
C PHE A 36 3.58 19.94 -0.50
N VAL A 37 4.13 19.05 -1.33
CA VAL A 37 4.72 19.41 -2.63
C VAL A 37 3.68 20.08 -3.53
N GLY A 38 2.46 19.53 -3.58
CA GLY A 38 1.34 20.11 -4.34
C GLY A 38 0.96 21.51 -3.85
N ALA A 39 0.77 21.68 -2.54
CA ALA A 39 0.38 22.93 -1.92
C ALA A 39 1.43 24.04 -2.15
N VAL A 40 2.72 23.72 -1.98
CA VAL A 40 3.81 24.65 -2.26
C VAL A 40 3.83 25.01 -3.74
N GLY A 41 3.70 24.03 -4.64
CA GLY A 41 3.72 24.29 -6.08
C GLY A 41 2.58 25.19 -6.54
N TYR A 42 1.35 24.95 -6.07
CA TYR A 42 0.20 25.79 -6.39
C TYR A 42 0.28 27.19 -5.76
N HIS A 43 0.81 27.29 -4.54
CA HIS A 43 1.04 28.59 -3.90
C HIS A 43 2.08 29.41 -4.68
N LEU A 44 3.14 28.78 -5.19
CA LEU A 44 4.19 29.49 -5.93
C LEU A 44 3.81 29.81 -7.38
N THR A 45 3.09 28.92 -8.06
CA THR A 45 2.78 29.06 -9.50
C THR A 45 1.51 29.85 -9.78
N GLU A 46 0.47 29.68 -8.97
CA GLU A 46 -0.84 30.32 -9.14
C GLU A 46 -1.17 31.33 -8.03
N GLN A 47 -0.27 31.53 -7.06
CA GLN A 47 -0.47 32.43 -5.90
C GLN A 47 -1.75 32.14 -5.10
N LEU A 48 -2.20 30.88 -5.12
CA LEU A 48 -3.37 30.45 -4.37
C LEU A 48 -3.10 30.51 -2.86
N PRO A 49 -4.05 30.93 -2.01
CA PRO A 49 -3.93 30.79 -0.56
C PRO A 49 -3.61 29.34 -0.17
N TRP A 50 -2.86 29.12 0.93
CA TRP A 50 -2.42 27.79 1.33
C TRP A 50 -3.55 26.74 1.42
N LEU A 51 -4.72 27.14 1.90
CA LEU A 51 -5.88 26.25 2.00
C LEU A 51 -6.36 25.81 0.60
N ASP A 52 -6.51 26.76 -0.32
CA ASP A 52 -6.95 26.50 -1.69
C ASP A 52 -5.88 25.74 -2.49
N ALA A 53 -4.61 26.07 -2.29
CA ALA A 53 -3.49 25.35 -2.88
C ALA A 53 -3.45 23.88 -2.42
N THR A 54 -3.66 23.64 -1.12
CA THR A 54 -3.75 22.29 -0.54
C THR A 54 -4.98 21.55 -1.05
N LEU A 55 -6.12 22.24 -1.17
CA LEU A 55 -7.36 21.67 -1.71
C LEU A 55 -7.16 21.20 -3.16
N ASN A 56 -6.60 22.05 -4.02
CA ASN A 56 -6.29 21.70 -5.42
C ASN A 56 -5.29 20.54 -5.51
N ALA A 57 -4.24 20.58 -4.68
CA ALA A 57 -3.27 19.49 -4.58
C ALA A 57 -3.91 18.16 -4.17
N SER A 58 -4.88 18.20 -3.24
CA SER A 58 -5.59 17.03 -2.74
C SER A 58 -6.49 16.40 -3.79
N MET A 59 -7.19 17.22 -4.57
CA MET A 59 -8.07 16.73 -5.63
C MET A 59 -7.29 15.96 -6.69
N ILE A 60 -6.16 16.52 -7.14
CA ILE A 60 -5.27 15.85 -8.11
C ILE A 60 -4.61 14.60 -7.52
N LEU A 61 -4.29 14.61 -6.23
CA LEU A 61 -3.78 13.42 -5.55
C LEU A 61 -4.82 12.29 -5.49
N THR A 62 -6.11 12.63 -5.41
CA THR A 62 -7.21 11.66 -5.46
C THR A 62 -7.65 11.29 -6.89
N GLY A 63 -7.02 11.87 -7.92
CA GLY A 63 -7.32 11.59 -9.32
C GLY A 63 -8.37 12.52 -9.95
N GLU A 64 -8.85 13.52 -9.20
CA GLU A 64 -9.74 14.56 -9.69
C GLU A 64 -8.95 15.73 -10.30
N GLY A 65 -9.60 16.58 -11.09
CA GLY A 65 -8.98 17.80 -11.59
C GLY A 65 -8.80 18.88 -10.50
N PRO A 66 -8.03 19.95 -10.76
CA PRO A 66 -7.99 21.11 -9.87
C PRO A 66 -9.36 21.81 -9.81
N LEU A 67 -9.75 22.27 -8.63
CA LEU A 67 -10.96 23.06 -8.41
C LEU A 67 -10.84 24.47 -8.99
N ALA A 68 -9.67 25.09 -8.78
CA ALA A 68 -9.38 26.44 -9.24
C ALA A 68 -8.98 26.41 -10.72
N GLN A 69 -9.42 27.42 -11.46
CA GLN A 69 -8.96 27.60 -12.83
C GLN A 69 -7.49 28.03 -12.85
N LEU A 70 -6.69 27.36 -13.66
CA LEU A 70 -5.26 27.67 -13.81
C LEU A 70 -5.10 28.82 -14.80
N HIS A 71 -4.63 29.97 -14.31
CA HIS A 71 -4.49 31.17 -15.11
C HIS A 71 -3.09 31.33 -15.69
N THR A 72 -2.08 30.76 -15.05
CA THR A 72 -0.68 30.92 -15.45
C THR A 72 -0.18 29.74 -16.28
N SER A 73 0.75 30.00 -17.20
CA SER A 73 1.44 28.93 -17.93
C SER A 73 2.26 28.04 -16.99
N GLY A 74 2.85 28.64 -15.94
CA GLY A 74 3.63 27.92 -14.93
C GLY A 74 2.80 26.93 -14.13
N GLY A 75 1.60 27.33 -13.69
CA GLY A 75 0.67 26.48 -12.95
C GLY A 75 0.10 25.35 -13.80
N LYS A 76 -0.13 25.59 -15.10
CA LYS A 76 -0.50 24.51 -16.05
C LYS A 76 0.61 23.48 -16.21
N ILE A 77 1.85 23.91 -16.41
CA ILE A 77 3.00 23.00 -16.52
C ILE A 77 3.18 22.22 -15.22
N PHE A 78 3.09 22.89 -14.07
CA PHE A 78 3.14 22.25 -12.77
C PHE A 78 2.03 21.20 -12.61
N ALA A 79 0.78 21.53 -12.94
CA ALA A 79 -0.34 20.59 -12.84
C ALA A 79 -0.17 19.34 -13.73
N ILE A 80 0.47 19.46 -14.90
CA ILE A 80 0.79 18.32 -15.76
C ILE A 80 1.75 17.37 -15.04
N PHE A 81 2.88 17.87 -14.54
CA PHE A 81 3.86 17.03 -13.85
C PHE A 81 3.34 16.51 -12.51
N TYR A 82 2.63 17.35 -11.77
CA TYR A 82 2.07 17.00 -10.48
C TYR A 82 0.99 15.92 -10.60
N SER A 83 0.14 15.94 -11.64
CA SER A 83 -0.87 14.89 -11.83
C SER A 83 -0.27 13.51 -12.16
N LEU A 84 0.84 13.47 -12.90
CA LEU A 84 1.58 12.22 -13.13
C LEU A 84 2.25 11.71 -11.85
N PHE A 85 2.93 12.61 -11.12
CA PHE A 85 3.57 12.28 -9.85
C PHE A 85 2.56 11.81 -8.81
N SER A 86 1.45 12.53 -8.66
CA SER A 86 0.43 12.27 -7.64
C SER A 86 -0.24 10.91 -7.87
N GLY A 87 -0.50 10.54 -9.13
CA GLY A 87 -1.00 9.20 -9.46
C GLY A 87 -0.06 8.08 -9.01
N ILE A 88 1.24 8.22 -9.27
CA ILE A 88 2.25 7.24 -8.83
C ILE A 88 2.35 7.23 -7.31
N ALA A 89 2.35 8.38 -6.66
CA ALA A 89 2.39 8.50 -5.20
C ALA A 89 1.16 7.85 -4.55
N PHE A 90 -0.03 8.06 -5.11
CA PHE A 90 -1.27 7.46 -4.63
C PHE A 90 -1.24 5.94 -4.71
N VAL A 91 -0.89 5.39 -5.87
CA VAL A 91 -0.77 3.93 -6.06
C VAL A 91 0.29 3.35 -5.12
N THR A 92 1.41 4.04 -4.95
CA THR A 92 2.48 3.61 -4.03
C THR A 92 1.99 3.59 -2.58
N ALA A 93 1.35 4.65 -2.11
CA ALA A 93 0.82 4.74 -0.75
C ALA A 93 -0.22 3.64 -0.48
N VAL A 94 -1.19 3.44 -1.39
CA VAL A 94 -2.19 2.37 -1.28
C VAL A 94 -1.52 1.00 -1.26
N SER A 95 -0.53 0.75 -2.12
CA SER A 95 0.20 -0.52 -2.17
C SER A 95 0.93 -0.83 -0.87
N VAL A 96 1.60 0.17 -0.28
CA VAL A 96 2.28 0.05 1.02
C VAL A 96 1.28 -0.26 2.13
N MET A 97 0.13 0.41 2.14
CA MET A 97 -0.94 0.17 3.12
C MET A 97 -1.59 -1.21 2.97
N MET A 98 -1.69 -1.72 1.74
CA MET A 98 -2.31 -3.01 1.41
C MET A 98 -1.38 -4.22 1.49
N SER A 99 -0.05 -4.03 1.46
CA SER A 99 0.96 -5.09 1.65
C SER A 99 0.65 -6.10 2.77
N PRO A 100 0.31 -5.72 4.02
CA PRO A 100 0.01 -6.69 5.09
C PRO A 100 -1.26 -7.49 4.86
N VAL A 101 -2.23 -6.93 4.14
CA VAL A 101 -3.49 -7.60 3.81
C VAL A 101 -3.24 -8.66 2.75
N LEU A 102 -2.49 -8.31 1.70
CA LEU A 102 -2.07 -9.21 0.63
C LEU A 102 -1.22 -10.38 1.16
N GLU A 103 -0.22 -10.10 2.00
CA GLU A 103 0.60 -11.12 2.65
C GLU A 103 -0.27 -12.11 3.45
N ARG A 104 -1.26 -11.61 4.21
CA ARG A 104 -2.16 -12.46 5.01
C ARG A 104 -3.10 -13.30 4.13
N PHE A 105 -3.60 -12.73 3.03
CA PHE A 105 -4.45 -13.45 2.07
C PHE A 105 -3.69 -14.62 1.43
N LEU A 106 -2.46 -14.39 0.97
CA LEU A 106 -1.63 -15.44 0.35
C LEU A 106 -1.31 -16.57 1.33
N HIS A 107 -0.95 -16.24 2.57
CA HIS A 107 -0.70 -17.24 3.61
C HIS A 107 -1.95 -18.08 3.93
N HIS A 108 -3.13 -17.46 3.96
CA HIS A 108 -4.40 -18.17 4.21
C HIS A 108 -4.77 -19.14 3.07
N PHE A 109 -4.49 -18.77 1.81
CA PHE A 109 -4.75 -19.62 0.66
C PHE A 109 -3.77 -20.79 0.56
N HIS A 110 -2.48 -20.58 0.83
CA HIS A 110 -1.48 -21.66 0.77
C HIS A 110 -1.74 -22.75 1.83
N ASN A 111 -2.27 -22.37 3.00
CA ASN A 111 -2.58 -23.31 4.07
C ASN A 111 -3.83 -24.17 3.80
N ARG A 112 -4.57 -23.96 2.72
CA ARG A 112 -5.79 -24.72 2.38
C ARG A 112 -5.55 -25.98 1.54
N HIS A 113 -4.33 -26.25 1.08
CA HIS A 113 -4.00 -27.48 0.35
C HIS A 113 -2.79 -28.21 0.94
N PRO A 114 -2.94 -28.89 2.09
CA PRO A 114 -2.01 -29.95 2.43
C PRO A 114 -2.27 -31.10 1.45
N HIS A 115 -1.44 -31.25 0.41
CA HIS A 115 -1.32 -32.54 -0.26
C HIS A 115 -0.83 -33.54 0.78
N ARG A 116 -1.77 -34.27 1.37
CA ARG A 116 -1.50 -35.49 2.13
C ARG A 116 -0.96 -36.51 1.14
N MET A 117 0.33 -36.44 0.82
CA MET A 117 1.05 -37.59 0.30
C MET A 117 1.30 -38.51 1.50
N GLU A 118 0.28 -39.27 1.83
CA GLU A 118 0.43 -40.49 2.61
C GLU A 118 1.21 -41.45 1.71
N LEU A 119 2.54 -41.43 1.82
CA LEU A 119 3.35 -42.53 1.33
C LEU A 119 3.08 -43.70 2.27
N VAL A 120 2.02 -44.45 1.96
CA VAL A 120 1.81 -45.78 2.51
C VAL A 120 2.94 -46.64 1.94
N GLU A 121 3.94 -46.89 2.76
CA GLU A 121 5.05 -47.80 2.47
C GLU A 121 4.47 -49.23 2.37
N PRO A 122 4.53 -49.91 1.21
CA PRO A 122 4.04 -51.27 1.11
C PRO A 122 5.18 -52.22 1.42
N ALA A 123 5.40 -52.55 2.70
CA ALA A 123 6.08 -53.78 3.09
C ALA A 123 6.07 -53.96 4.61
N ASP A 124 5.31 -54.94 5.09
CA ASP A 124 6.02 -56.13 5.56
C ASP A 124 5.18 -57.37 5.23
N ARG A 125 5.52 -57.95 4.07
CA ARG A 125 5.43 -59.40 3.91
C ARG A 125 6.58 -59.94 4.76
N ASP A 126 6.22 -60.82 5.68
CA ASP A 126 7.02 -61.91 6.24
C ASP A 126 7.09 -61.90 7.78
N ILE A 127 6.74 -63.06 8.36
CA ILE A 127 7.19 -63.61 9.66
C ILE A 127 6.33 -63.29 10.90
N LEU A 128 5.16 -63.95 11.02
CA LEU A 128 4.83 -65.05 11.98
C LEU A 128 3.32 -65.26 12.13
#